data_AF-T0YHK4-F1
#
_entry.id   AF-T0YHK4-F1
#
_cell.length_a   1.000
_cell.length_b   1.000
_cell.length_c   1.000
_cell.angle_alpha   90.00
_cell.angle_beta   90.00
_cell.angle_gamma   90.00
#
_symmetry.space_group_name_H-M   'P 1'
#
loop_
_entity.id
_entity.type
_entity.pdbx_description
1 polymer ?
#
loop_
_entity_poly.entity_id
_entity_poly.type
_entity_poly.pdbx_seq_one_letter_code
_entity_poly.pdbx_strand_id
1 'polypeptide(L)'
;ASNARVVHGQPSHDPRATALRALAMDAVQKATCGHPGAPMGMAEMAVVLWCNHLRHNPGDPHWADRDRFVLSNGHASMLLYALLHLTGYDLPLEEIR
;
A
#
# COMPACT_ATOMS: atom_id res chain seq x y z
N ALA A 1 31.11 35.00 2.20
CA ALA A 1 29.95 34.36 2.87
C ALA A 1 29.34 33.35 1.90
N SER A 2 29.66 32.07 2.06
CA SER A 2 29.14 30.97 1.23
C SER A 2 27.88 30.42 1.90
N ASN A 3 26.72 30.58 1.27
CA ASN A 3 25.48 29.95 1.71
C ASN A 3 25.49 28.49 1.27
N ALA A 4 26.03 27.62 2.13
CA ALA A 4 25.80 26.19 2.02
C ALA A 4 24.31 25.93 2.28
N ARG A 5 23.54 25.71 1.22
CA ARG A 5 22.21 25.09 1.33
C ARG A 5 22.42 23.72 1.98
N VAL A 6 21.96 23.58 3.21
CA VAL A 6 21.72 22.28 3.83
C VAL A 6 20.67 21.59 2.96
N VAL A 7 21.11 20.70 2.08
CA VAL A 7 20.22 19.77 1.39
C VAL A 7 19.77 18.80 2.47
N HIS A 8 18.64 19.07 3.11
CA HIS A 8 17.91 18.03 3.82
C HIS A 8 17.64 16.94 2.79
N GLY A 9 18.35 15.80 2.91
CA GLY A 9 18.08 14.63 2.09
C GLY A 9 16.61 14.32 2.20
N GLN A 10 15.86 14.61 1.13
CA GLN A 10 14.46 14.25 1.06
C GLN A 10 14.41 12.74 1.26
N PRO A 11 13.58 12.21 2.18
CA PRO A 11 13.42 10.77 2.27
C PRO A 11 13.03 10.26 0.89
N SER A 12 13.80 9.32 0.35
CA SER A 12 13.45 8.66 -0.91
C SER A 12 12.12 7.96 -0.69
N HIS A 13 11.03 8.55 -1.18
CA HIS A 13 9.71 7.94 -1.09
C HIS A 13 9.71 6.63 -1.89
N ASP A 14 9.35 5.52 -1.24
CA ASP A 14 9.19 4.25 -1.94
C ASP A 14 8.05 4.41 -2.97
N PRO A 15 8.32 4.21 -4.27
CA PRO A 15 7.31 4.38 -5.31
C PRO A 15 6.09 3.48 -5.10
N ARG A 16 6.23 2.35 -4.41
CA ARG A 16 5.11 1.46 -4.03
C ARG A 16 4.21 2.13 -3.00
N ALA A 17 4.76 2.86 -2.04
CA ALA A 17 3.99 3.60 -1.04
C ALA A 17 3.22 4.75 -1.70
N THR A 18 3.83 5.42 -2.69
CA THR A 18 3.16 6.42 -3.52
C THR A 18 2.05 5.80 -4.37
N ALA A 19 2.26 4.63 -4.96
CA ALA A 19 1.23 3.90 -5.71
C ALA A 19 0.04 3.49 -4.82
N LEU A 20 0.31 2.98 -3.61
CA LEU A 20 -0.72 2.68 -2.61
C LEU A 20 -1.58 3.89 -2.27
N ARG A 21 -0.97 5.06 -2.09
CA ARG A 21 -1.69 6.31 -1.88
C ARG A 21 -2.56 6.68 -3.07
N ALA A 22 -2.00 6.66 -4.27
CA ALA A 22 -2.71 7.03 -5.49
C ALA A 22 -3.93 6.12 -5.71
N LEU A 23 -3.76 4.80 -5.61
CA LEU A 23 -4.84 3.83 -5.74
C LEU A 23 -5.94 4.04 -4.70
N ALA A 24 -5.57 4.28 -3.43
CA ALA A 24 -6.54 4.52 -2.38
C ALA A 24 -7.30 5.84 -2.57
N MET A 25 -6.63 6.91 -3.02
CA MET A 25 -7.27 8.19 -3.33
C MET A 25 -8.24 8.04 -4.51
N ASP A 26 -7.80 7.43 -5.61
CA ASP A 26 -8.60 7.25 -6.82
C ASP A 26 -9.85 6.41 -6.55
N ALA A 27 -9.71 5.31 -5.81
CA ALA A 27 -10.83 4.43 -5.48
C ALA A 27 -11.86 5.11 -4.58
N VAL A 28 -11.43 5.84 -3.55
CA VAL A 28 -12.35 6.59 -2.67
C VAL A 28 -13.06 7.71 -3.45
N GLN A 29 -12.33 8.40 -4.34
CA GLN A 29 -12.92 9.45 -5.17
C GLN A 29 -13.98 8.88 -6.12
N LYS A 30 -13.73 7.71 -6.73
CA LYS A 30 -14.70 7.05 -7.63
C LYS A 30 -15.89 6.45 -6.88
N ALA A 31 -15.68 5.90 -5.69
CA ALA A 31 -16.75 5.34 -4.85
C ALA A 31 -17.62 6.41 -4.16
N THR A 32 -17.23 7.70 -4.24
CA THR A 32 -17.84 8.85 -3.55
C THR A 32 -18.06 8.68 -2.04
N CYS A 33 -17.50 7.63 -1.45
CA CYS A 33 -17.56 7.29 -0.05
C CYS A 33 -16.28 6.51 0.36
N GLY A 34 -15.77 6.77 1.56
CA GLY A 34 -14.57 6.11 2.08
C GLY A 34 -13.68 7.03 2.92
N HIS A 35 -12.63 6.47 3.53
CA HIS A 35 -11.69 7.20 4.39
C HIS A 35 -10.27 7.19 3.77
N PRO A 36 -9.87 8.22 3.02
CA PRO A 36 -8.57 8.23 2.33
C PRO A 36 -7.39 8.40 3.30
N GLY A 37 -7.63 9.00 4.47
CA GLY A 37 -6.58 9.28 5.46
C GLY A 37 -5.91 8.03 6.03
N ALA A 38 -6.66 6.96 6.27
CA ALA A 38 -6.12 5.73 6.86
C ALA A 38 -5.19 4.96 5.90
N PRO A 39 -5.56 4.70 4.62
CA PRO A 39 -4.63 4.14 3.64
C PRO A 39 -3.39 5.01 3.39
N MET A 40 -3.56 6.35 3.37
CA MET A 40 -2.45 7.26 3.13
C MET A 40 -1.40 7.29 4.26
N GLY A 41 -1.85 7.15 5.51
CA GLY A 41 -0.97 7.12 6.68
C GLY A 41 -0.30 5.77 6.92
N MET A 42 -0.90 4.68 6.43
CA MET A 42 -0.36 3.32 6.59
C MET A 42 0.50 2.84 5.42
N ALA A 43 0.61 3.59 4.32
CA ALA A 43 1.26 3.15 3.09
C ALA A 43 2.72 2.70 3.30
N GLU A 44 3.54 3.47 4.04
CA GLU A 44 4.94 3.10 4.31
C GLU A 44 5.05 1.81 5.12
N MET A 45 4.27 1.71 6.21
CA MET A 45 4.27 0.53 7.07
C MET A 45 3.81 -0.70 6.29
N ALA A 46 2.79 -0.54 5.44
CA ALA A 46 2.26 -1.60 4.61
C ALA A 46 3.32 -2.10 3.60
N VAL A 47 4.04 -1.20 2.93
CA VAL A 47 5.13 -1.57 2.01
C VAL A 47 6.26 -2.27 2.74
N VAL A 48 6.71 -1.75 3.88
CA VAL A 48 7.77 -2.39 4.66
C VAL A 48 7.36 -3.80 5.07
N LEU A 49 6.15 -3.97 5.61
CA LEU A 49 5.65 -5.28 6.02
C LEU A 49 5.52 -6.24 4.83
N TRP A 50 4.76 -5.87 3.81
CA TRP A 50 4.41 -6.77 2.70
C TRP A 50 5.58 -7.05 1.76
N CYS A 51 6.47 -6.07 1.53
CA CYS A 51 7.57 -6.26 0.58
C CYS A 51 8.85 -6.80 1.23
N ASN A 52 9.07 -6.57 2.52
CA ASN A 52 10.35 -6.90 3.15
C ASN A 52 10.26 -7.97 4.23
N HIS A 53 9.09 -8.20 4.83
CA HIS A 53 8.96 -9.07 6.01
C HIS A 53 7.93 -10.20 5.86
N LEU A 54 6.85 -9.98 5.11
CA LEU A 54 5.78 -10.95 4.98
C LEU A 54 6.18 -12.08 4.04
N ARG A 55 6.15 -13.32 4.53
CA ARG A 55 6.29 -14.52 3.71
C ARG A 55 4.95 -14.84 3.06
N HIS A 56 4.82 -14.49 1.80
CA HIS A 56 3.60 -14.76 1.06
C HIS A 56 3.91 -15.10 -0.39
N ASN A 57 3.01 -15.85 -1.03
CA ASN A 57 3.11 -16.20 -2.44
C ASN A 57 1.81 -15.80 -3.15
N PRO A 58 1.82 -14.75 -3.97
CA PRO A 58 0.66 -14.34 -4.76
C PRO A 58 0.17 -15.43 -5.73
N GLY A 59 1.06 -16.29 -6.23
CA GLY A 59 0.73 -17.41 -7.10
C GLY A 59 0.19 -18.65 -6.37
N ASP A 60 0.30 -18.69 -5.04
CA ASP A 60 -0.32 -19.72 -4.20
C ASP A 60 -0.86 -19.11 -2.89
N PRO A 61 -2.04 -18.48 -2.93
CA PRO A 61 -2.69 -17.91 -1.76
C PRO A 61 -3.06 -18.96 -0.70
N HIS A 62 -3.06 -20.25 -1.05
CA HIS A 62 -3.41 -21.35 -0.15
C HIS A 62 -2.20 -22.01 0.51
N TRP A 63 -0.98 -21.58 0.18
CA TRP A 63 0.25 -22.06 0.81
C TRP A 63 0.11 -22.09 2.34
N ALA A 64 0.26 -23.28 2.91
CA ALA A 64 -0.05 -23.55 4.32
C ALA A 64 0.85 -22.79 5.30
N ASP A 65 2.13 -22.59 4.93
CA ASP A 65 3.16 -21.95 5.77
C ASP A 65 3.41 -20.48 5.38
N ARG A 66 2.41 -19.84 4.76
CA ARG A 66 2.43 -18.39 4.52
C ARG A 66 2.12 -17.64 5.81
N ASP A 67 2.70 -16.46 5.94
CA ASP A 67 2.33 -15.53 7.00
C ASP A 67 0.89 -15.04 6.78
N ARG A 68 0.17 -14.79 7.89
CA ARG A 68 -1.22 -14.36 7.86
C ARG A 68 -1.31 -12.88 8.22
N PHE A 69 -1.68 -12.06 7.24
CA PHE A 69 -1.98 -10.66 7.46
C PHE A 69 -3.47 -10.47 7.79
N VAL A 70 -3.77 -9.69 8.83
CA VAL A 70 -5.15 -9.34 9.23
C VAL A 70 -5.25 -7.83 9.41
N LEU A 71 -6.09 -7.18 8.61
CA LEU A 71 -6.37 -5.75 8.73
C LEU A 71 -7.58 -5.53 9.65
N SER A 72 -7.33 -5.30 10.95
CA SER A 72 -8.41 -5.13 11.93
C SER A 72 -9.25 -3.88 11.70
N ASN A 73 -8.67 -2.81 11.16
CA ASN A 73 -9.37 -1.58 10.76
C ASN A 73 -9.98 -1.74 9.35
N GLY A 74 -10.96 -2.63 9.23
CA GLY A 74 -11.55 -3.02 7.94
C GLY A 74 -12.13 -1.88 7.09
N HIS A 75 -12.36 -0.69 7.68
CA HIS A 75 -12.73 0.52 6.93
C HIS A 75 -11.62 1.00 5.97
N ALA A 76 -10.38 0.56 6.16
CA ALA A 76 -9.25 0.81 5.27
C ALA A 76 -9.06 -0.32 4.23
N SER A 77 -10.13 -1.03 3.87
CA SER A 77 -10.11 -2.15 2.92
C SER A 77 -9.40 -1.84 1.61
N MET A 78 -9.50 -0.59 1.11
CA MET A 78 -8.79 -0.16 -0.09
C MET A 78 -7.26 -0.30 0.00
N LEU A 79 -6.69 -0.18 1.21
CA LEU A 79 -5.27 -0.45 1.42
C LEU A 79 -4.94 -1.91 1.14
N LEU A 80 -5.76 -2.84 1.64
CA LEU A 80 -5.57 -4.27 1.43
C LEU A 80 -5.72 -4.65 -0.04
N TYR A 81 -6.73 -4.11 -0.73
CA TYR A 81 -6.93 -4.37 -2.15
C TYR A 81 -5.77 -3.85 -3.00
N ALA A 82 -5.30 -2.63 -2.73
CA ALA A 82 -4.12 -2.09 -3.40
C ALA A 82 -2.86 -2.94 -3.16
N LEU A 83 -2.65 -3.47 -1.94
CA LEU A 83 -1.53 -4.37 -1.64
C LEU A 83 -1.63 -5.69 -2.41
N LEU A 84 -2.80 -6.31 -2.43
CA LEU A 84 -3.02 -7.57 -3.16
C LEU A 84 -2.72 -7.39 -4.65
N HIS A 85 -3.24 -6.32 -5.26
CA HIS A 85 -2.99 -6.01 -6.66
C HIS A 85 -1.50 -5.74 -6.94
N LEU A 86 -0.87 -4.85 -6.17
CA LEU A 86 0.53 -4.47 -6.40
C LEU A 86 1.52 -5.60 -6.13
N THR A 87 1.16 -6.56 -5.27
CA THR A 87 1.98 -7.74 -5.01
C THR A 87 1.72 -8.89 -5.98
N GLY A 88 0.72 -8.78 -6.87
CA GLY A 88 0.48 -9.74 -7.94
C GLY A 88 -0.50 -10.87 -7.61
N TYR A 89 -1.38 -10.68 -6.62
CA TYR A 89 -2.53 -11.56 -6.45
C TYR A 89 -3.49 -11.39 -7.62
N ASP A 90 -4.37 -12.38 -7.79
CA ASP A 90 -5.46 -12.34 -8.77
C ASP A 90 -6.55 -11.35 -8.34
N LEU A 91 -6.20 -10.08 -8.35
CA LEU A 91 -7.08 -8.95 -8.10
C LEU A 91 -6.78 -7.88 -9.18
N PRO A 92 -7.53 -7.87 -10.29
CA PRO A 92 -7.28 -6.96 -11.38
C PRO A 92 -7.58 -5.51 -10.96
N LEU A 93 -6.89 -4.56 -11.60
CA LEU A 93 -7.04 -3.12 -11.30
C LEU A 93 -8.50 -2.63 -11.47
N GLU A 94 -9.24 -3.28 -12.37
CA GLU A 94 -10.65 -2.99 -12.67
C GLU A 94 -11.57 -3.23 -11.47
N GLU A 95 -11.21 -4.12 -10.54
CA GLU A 95 -11.97 -4.37 -9.31
C GLU A 95 -11.66 -3.35 -8.20
N ILE A 96 -10.57 -2.60 -8.33
CA ILE A 96 -10.12 -1.58 -7.37
C ILE A 96 -10.63 -0.20 -7.76
N ARG A 97 -10.75 0.06 -9.07
CA ARG A 97 -11.23 1.33 -9.60
C ARG A 97 -12.74 1.39 -9.54
#